data_AF-A0A372GQ19-F1
#
_entry.id   AF-A0A372GQ19-F1
#
_cell.length_a   1.000
_cell.length_b   1.000
_cell.length_c   1.000
_cell.angle_alpha   90.00
_cell.angle_beta   90.00
_cell.angle_gamma   90.00
#
_symmetry.space_group_name_H-M   'P 1'
#
loop_
_entity.id
_entity.type
_entity.pdbx_description
1 polymer ?
#
loop_
_entity_poly.entity_id
_entity_poly.type
_entity_poly.pdbx_seq_one_letter_code
_entity_poly.pdbx_strand_id
1 'polypeptide(L)'
;MLLRSIRDDRRPGQGDGTTIDILFKPVDALKVETDFHGLVIHRATTAEEAQIKASLAEDLKSASARVFLLDSRDTTGYVVSAAVGWREGILGPTRRSFFNNAGPWAPHWPTQPLGGVNPGFNEATAEDLINAISSPTTARRDRFRTVHVVMTRMDMRDGPEFTGAGVFLTPQDAEDAREQLAPRFTDCWIETLPVAL
;
A
#
# COMPACT_ATOMS: atom_id res chain seq x y z
N MET A 1 -8.30 -7.67 -1.76
CA MET A 1 -7.08 -8.21 -1.14
C MET A 1 -5.90 -7.96 -2.06
N LEU A 2 -4.74 -7.53 -1.54
CA LEU A 2 -3.51 -7.30 -2.31
C LEU A 2 -2.43 -8.28 -1.84
N LEU A 3 -1.82 -9.02 -2.76
CA LEU A 3 -0.60 -9.80 -2.54
C LEU A 3 0.57 -9.10 -3.21
N ARG A 4 1.75 -9.17 -2.57
CA ARG A 4 2.98 -8.57 -3.07
C ARG A 4 4.13 -9.56 -2.97
N SER A 5 4.95 -9.63 -4.02
CA SER A 5 6.25 -10.28 -3.94
C SER A 5 7.20 -9.51 -3.02
N ILE A 6 7.65 -10.14 -1.93
CA ILE A 6 8.72 -9.61 -1.06
C ILE A 6 10.07 -10.09 -1.62
N ARG A 7 11.08 -9.22 -1.60
CA ARG A 7 12.45 -9.54 -2.03
C ARG A 7 13.18 -10.29 -0.92
N ASP A 8 13.97 -11.29 -1.30
CA ASP A 8 14.94 -11.94 -0.40
C ASP A 8 15.94 -10.91 0.15
N ASP A 9 16.44 -11.11 1.38
CA ASP A 9 17.16 -10.22 2.35
C ASP A 9 18.35 -9.35 1.82
N ARG A 10 18.25 -8.75 0.64
CA ARG A 10 19.29 -7.86 0.09
C ARG A 10 19.11 -6.45 0.62
N ARG A 11 20.26 -5.88 1.02
CA ARG A 11 20.43 -4.60 1.73
C ARG A 11 19.54 -3.47 1.17
N PRO A 12 18.98 -2.62 2.06
CA PRO A 12 18.30 -1.39 1.65
C PRO A 12 19.20 -0.54 0.74
N GLY A 13 18.65 -0.03 -0.37
CA GLY A 13 19.33 0.91 -1.27
C GLY A 13 19.96 0.30 -2.53
N GLN A 14 19.85 -1.01 -2.77
CA GLN A 14 20.38 -1.65 -3.98
C GLN A 14 19.28 -2.43 -4.70
N GLY A 15 18.49 -1.77 -5.56
CA GLY A 15 17.33 -2.46 -6.14
C GLY A 15 16.75 -1.95 -7.44
N ASP A 16 17.22 -2.54 -8.54
CA ASP A 16 16.45 -2.72 -9.78
C ASP A 16 15.41 -3.86 -9.64
N GLY A 17 14.70 -3.93 -8.52
CA GLY A 17 13.81 -5.07 -8.20
C GLY A 17 12.46 -4.98 -8.91
N THR A 18 12.13 -5.97 -9.74
CA THR A 18 10.77 -6.17 -10.24
C THR A 18 9.87 -6.64 -9.09
N THR A 19 8.82 -5.88 -8.82
CA THR A 19 7.73 -6.19 -7.89
C THR A 19 6.51 -6.63 -8.68
N ILE A 20 5.79 -7.64 -8.17
CA ILE A 20 4.48 -8.05 -8.66
C ILE A 20 3.44 -7.75 -7.58
N ASP A 21 2.46 -6.92 -7.90
CA ASP A 21 1.24 -6.73 -7.09
C ASP A 21 0.09 -7.51 -7.73
N ILE A 22 -0.69 -8.21 -6.92
CA ILE A 22 -1.88 -8.97 -7.36
C ILE A 22 -3.07 -8.54 -6.52
N LEU A 23 -4.14 -8.09 -7.19
CA LEU A 23 -5.35 -7.56 -6.58
C LEU A 23 -6.56 -8.45 -6.85
N PHE A 24 -7.27 -8.83 -5.79
CA PHE A 24 -8.57 -9.50 -5.84
C PHE A 24 -9.70 -8.55 -5.41
N LYS A 25 -10.81 -8.50 -6.16
CA LYS A 25 -11.97 -7.65 -5.88
C LYS A 25 -13.29 -8.11 -6.55
N PRO A 26 -14.45 -7.99 -5.87
CA PRO A 26 -14.60 -8.03 -4.41
C PRO A 26 -14.09 -9.36 -3.86
N VAL A 27 -13.76 -9.42 -2.57
CA VAL A 27 -13.36 -10.67 -1.90
C VAL A 27 -14.45 -11.03 -0.91
N ASP A 28 -15.03 -12.20 -1.07
CA ASP A 28 -16.12 -12.69 -0.22
C ASP A 28 -15.57 -13.52 0.95
N ALA A 29 -14.53 -14.31 0.69
CA ALA A 29 -13.84 -15.10 1.70
C ALA A 29 -12.38 -15.31 1.31
N LEU A 30 -11.52 -15.54 2.30
CA LEU A 30 -10.12 -15.88 2.08
C LEU A 30 -9.58 -16.72 3.22
N LYS A 31 -8.64 -17.59 2.90
CA LYS A 31 -7.77 -18.29 3.84
C LYS A 31 -6.36 -18.14 3.31
N VAL A 32 -5.52 -17.38 4.00
CA VAL A 32 -4.19 -17.02 3.50
C VAL A 32 -3.19 -17.07 4.65
N GLU A 33 -1.94 -17.37 4.33
CA GLU A 33 -0.82 -17.21 5.24
C GLU A 33 -0.19 -15.82 5.07
N THR A 34 0.65 -15.41 6.02
CA THR A 34 1.39 -14.15 5.95
C THR A 34 2.42 -14.16 4.82
N ASP A 35 3.00 -15.33 4.54
CA ASP A 35 4.12 -15.49 3.63
C ASP A 35 3.93 -16.72 2.73
N PHE A 36 4.34 -16.59 1.46
CA PHE A 36 4.29 -17.67 0.48
C PHE A 36 5.68 -17.84 -0.17
N HIS A 37 6.28 -19.01 0.04
CA HIS A 37 7.53 -19.40 -0.62
C HIS A 37 7.24 -20.01 -2.00
N GLY A 38 7.32 -19.20 -3.05
CA GLY A 38 7.01 -19.62 -4.42
C GLY A 38 5.50 -19.77 -4.63
N LEU A 39 4.82 -18.63 -4.79
CA LEU A 39 3.37 -18.57 -4.96
C LEU A 39 2.96 -18.98 -6.38
N VAL A 40 2.05 -19.94 -6.47
CA VAL A 40 1.29 -20.28 -7.67
C VAL A 40 -0.17 -19.96 -7.42
N ILE A 41 -0.75 -19.15 -8.31
CA ILE A 41 -2.17 -18.83 -8.27
C ILE A 41 -2.84 -19.52 -9.44
N HIS A 42 -3.86 -20.32 -9.15
CA HIS A 42 -4.70 -20.89 -10.18
C HIS A 42 -6.15 -20.92 -9.76
N ARG A 43 -7.04 -21.08 -10.75
CA ARG A 43 -8.45 -21.27 -10.47
C ARG A 43 -8.67 -22.67 -9.92
N ALA A 44 -9.47 -22.78 -8.87
CA ALA A 44 -9.92 -24.06 -8.34
C ALA A 44 -10.68 -24.86 -9.42
N THR A 45 -10.53 -26.17 -9.40
CA THR A 45 -11.40 -27.09 -10.15
C THR A 45 -12.83 -27.00 -9.64
N THR A 46 -13.80 -27.51 -10.41
CA THR A 46 -15.22 -27.52 -10.00
C THR A 46 -15.43 -28.24 -8.67
N ALA A 47 -14.69 -29.32 -8.41
CA ALA A 47 -14.79 -30.08 -7.16
C ALA A 47 -14.24 -29.29 -5.96
N GLU A 48 -13.06 -28.68 -6.10
CA GLU A 48 -12.46 -27.83 -5.07
C GLU A 48 -13.31 -26.59 -4.79
N GLU A 49 -13.81 -25.94 -5.84
CA GLU A 49 -14.69 -24.77 -5.73
C GLU A 49 -15.97 -25.14 -4.96
N ALA A 50 -16.60 -26.28 -5.29
CA ALA A 50 -17.79 -26.75 -4.60
C ALA A 50 -17.51 -27.07 -3.13
N GLN A 51 -16.39 -27.75 -2.84
CA GLN A 51 -15.99 -28.08 -1.47
C GLN A 51 -15.74 -26.82 -0.63
N ILE A 52 -14.98 -25.87 -1.16
CA ILE A 52 -14.68 -24.62 -0.46
C ILE A 52 -15.96 -23.82 -0.23
N LYS A 53 -16.78 -23.62 -1.27
CA LYS A 53 -18.05 -22.91 -1.13
C LYS A 53 -19.03 -23.59 -0.17
N ALA A 54 -19.04 -24.92 -0.09
CA ALA A 54 -19.87 -25.64 0.88
C ALA A 54 -19.46 -25.34 2.33
N SER A 55 -18.19 -25.03 2.59
CA SER A 55 -17.69 -24.69 3.93
C SER A 55 -17.94 -23.24 4.37
N LEU A 56 -18.36 -22.37 3.45
CA LEU A 56 -18.63 -20.95 3.74
C LEU A 56 -20.05 -20.74 4.25
N ALA A 57 -20.26 -19.66 5.01
CA ALA A 57 -21.59 -19.16 5.35
C ALA A 57 -22.37 -18.75 4.09
N GLU A 58 -23.70 -18.90 4.10
CA GLU A 58 -24.56 -18.67 2.92
C GLU A 58 -24.45 -17.26 2.34
N ASP A 59 -24.28 -16.25 3.19
CA ASP A 59 -24.11 -14.84 2.80
C ASP A 59 -22.80 -14.56 2.04
N LEU A 60 -21.81 -15.43 2.17
CA LEU A 60 -20.51 -15.33 1.47
C LEU A 60 -20.49 -16.10 0.15
N LYS A 61 -21.56 -16.81 -0.22
CA LYS A 61 -21.65 -17.63 -1.44
C LYS A 61 -22.13 -16.82 -2.64
N SER A 62 -21.39 -15.79 -3.01
CA SER A 62 -21.71 -15.05 -4.24
C SER A 62 -21.68 -15.97 -5.46
N ALA A 63 -22.77 -15.95 -6.23
CA ALA A 63 -22.88 -16.74 -7.47
C ALA A 63 -21.86 -16.33 -8.54
N SER A 64 -21.40 -15.08 -8.52
CA SER A 64 -20.42 -14.56 -9.48
C SER A 64 -18.96 -14.78 -9.04
N ALA A 65 -18.72 -15.09 -7.77
CA ALA A 65 -17.36 -15.28 -7.28
C ALA A 65 -16.76 -16.63 -7.69
N ARG A 66 -15.46 -16.62 -7.92
CA ARG A 66 -14.62 -17.78 -8.24
C ARG A 66 -13.66 -18.03 -7.09
N VAL A 67 -13.26 -19.29 -6.93
CA VAL A 67 -12.25 -19.68 -5.96
C VAL A 67 -10.90 -19.75 -6.66
N PHE A 68 -9.93 -18.99 -6.15
CA PHE A 68 -8.54 -19.02 -6.55
C PHE A 68 -7.73 -19.69 -5.46
N LEU A 69 -7.00 -20.74 -5.80
CA LEU A 69 -6.08 -21.41 -4.87
C LEU A 69 -4.73 -20.67 -4.88
N LEU A 70 -4.18 -20.52 -3.68
CA LEU A 70 -2.87 -19.90 -3.44
C LEU A 70 -1.93 -21.00 -2.96
N ASP A 71 -1.30 -21.67 -3.91
CA ASP A 71 -0.35 -22.74 -3.60
C ASP A 71 1.04 -22.16 -3.36
N SER A 72 1.69 -22.68 -2.34
CA SER A 72 3.09 -22.46 -2.04
C SER A 72 3.70 -23.81 -1.64
N ARG A 73 5.03 -23.86 -1.53
CA ARG A 73 5.76 -25.10 -1.20
C ARG A 73 5.23 -25.78 0.06
N ASP A 74 4.79 -25.00 1.05
CA ASP A 74 4.49 -25.50 2.40
C ASP A 74 3.00 -25.37 2.78
N THR A 75 2.20 -24.67 1.98
CA THR A 75 0.82 -24.33 2.34
C THR A 75 -0.05 -24.07 1.11
N THR A 76 -1.35 -24.30 1.26
CA THR A 76 -2.37 -23.92 0.29
C THR A 76 -3.42 -23.06 0.96
N GLY A 77 -3.54 -21.83 0.47
CA GLY A 77 -4.61 -20.89 0.78
C GLY A 77 -5.67 -20.83 -0.32
N TYR A 78 -6.69 -20.01 -0.11
CA TYR A 78 -7.65 -19.67 -1.15
C TYR A 78 -8.16 -18.23 -1.01
N VAL A 79 -8.64 -17.68 -2.13
CA VAL A 79 -9.39 -16.42 -2.19
C VAL A 79 -10.65 -16.65 -3.01
N VAL A 80 -11.80 -16.29 -2.45
CA VAL A 80 -13.07 -16.27 -3.15
C VAL A 80 -13.33 -14.85 -3.62
N SER A 81 -13.29 -14.64 -4.94
CA SER A 81 -13.36 -13.29 -5.53
C SER A 81 -14.02 -13.28 -6.90
N ALA A 82 -14.66 -12.17 -7.26
CA ALA A 82 -15.25 -12.03 -8.59
C ALA A 82 -14.23 -11.63 -9.68
N ALA A 83 -13.10 -11.01 -9.30
CA ALA A 83 -12.06 -10.61 -10.25
C ALA A 83 -10.66 -10.64 -9.62
N VAL A 84 -9.68 -10.92 -10.47
CA VAL A 84 -8.24 -10.84 -10.15
C VAL A 84 -7.54 -10.03 -11.23
N GLY A 85 -6.58 -9.19 -10.83
CA GLY A 85 -5.69 -8.46 -11.74
C GLY A 85 -4.30 -8.36 -11.15
N TRP A 86 -3.27 -8.28 -11.99
CA TRP A 86 -1.89 -8.13 -11.53
C TRP A 86 -1.16 -7.03 -12.31
N ARG A 87 -0.12 -6.48 -11.68
CA ARG A 87 0.80 -5.53 -12.30
C ARG A 87 2.22 -5.83 -11.86
N GLU A 88 3.13 -5.71 -12.81
CA GLU A 88 4.56 -5.93 -12.63
C GLU A 88 5.29 -4.62 -12.93
N GLY A 89 6.37 -4.36 -12.20
CA GLY A 89 7.22 -3.20 -12.45
C GLY A 89 8.15 -2.91 -11.29
N ILE A 90 8.86 -1.80 -11.35
CA ILE A 90 9.72 -1.35 -10.25
C ILE A 90 8.86 -0.49 -9.31
N LEU A 91 8.70 -0.96 -8.08
CA LEU A 91 7.98 -0.23 -7.03
C LEU A 91 9.01 0.57 -6.22
N GLY A 92 9.03 1.89 -6.42
CA GLY A 92 9.91 2.79 -5.66
C GLY A 92 9.64 2.74 -4.15
N PRO A 93 10.62 3.14 -3.31
CA PRO A 93 10.53 3.02 -1.85
C PRO A 93 9.33 3.76 -1.24
N THR A 94 8.90 4.84 -1.89
CA THR A 94 7.76 5.64 -1.46
C THR A 94 6.43 5.11 -1.97
N ARG A 95 6.42 4.28 -3.02
CA ARG A 95 5.18 3.84 -3.69
C ARG A 95 4.56 2.64 -2.99
N ARG A 96 3.34 2.80 -2.45
CA ARG A 96 2.66 1.75 -1.68
C ARG A 96 2.07 0.61 -2.50
N SER A 97 1.62 0.82 -3.73
CA SER A 97 1.08 -0.21 -4.65
C SER A 97 0.96 0.31 -6.09
N PHE A 98 0.95 -0.60 -7.07
CA PHE A 98 0.58 -0.25 -8.45
C PHE A 98 -0.91 0.05 -8.63
N PHE A 99 -1.77 -0.48 -7.74
CA PHE A 99 -3.22 -0.32 -7.78
C PHE A 99 -3.76 0.79 -6.89
N ASN A 100 -2.95 1.28 -5.93
CA ASN A 100 -3.34 2.34 -5.00
C ASN A 100 -2.42 3.55 -5.19
N ASN A 101 -2.83 4.48 -6.05
CA ASN A 101 -2.12 5.74 -6.29
C ASN A 101 -3.03 6.91 -5.87
N ALA A 102 -2.46 7.98 -5.32
CA ALA A 102 -3.20 9.21 -5.02
C ALA A 102 -3.90 9.72 -6.28
N GLY A 103 -5.20 10.02 -6.16
CA GLY A 103 -6.00 10.57 -7.25
C GLY A 103 -6.13 12.08 -7.10
N PRO A 104 -6.48 12.82 -8.16
CA PRO A 104 -6.80 14.24 -8.03
C PRO A 104 -7.92 14.46 -6.99
N TRP A 105 -8.93 13.60 -6.97
CA TRP A 105 -10.04 13.70 -6.01
C TRP A 105 -9.73 13.17 -4.59
N ALA A 106 -8.53 12.64 -4.38
CA ALA A 106 -8.04 12.14 -3.09
C ALA A 106 -6.52 12.30 -3.06
N PRO A 107 -6.01 13.54 -2.91
CA PRO A 107 -4.60 13.88 -3.03
C PRO A 107 -3.76 13.35 -1.88
N HIS A 108 -4.42 13.05 -0.75
CA HIS A 108 -3.82 12.41 0.40
C HIS A 108 -3.20 11.09 -0.03
N TRP A 109 -1.97 10.85 0.40
CA TRP A 109 -1.36 9.54 0.31
C TRP A 109 -2.31 8.49 0.91
N PRO A 110 -2.82 7.53 0.13
CA PRO A 110 -3.84 6.63 0.65
C PRO A 110 -3.22 5.76 1.74
N THR A 111 -3.67 6.00 2.97
CA THR A 111 -3.18 5.29 4.16
C THR A 111 -3.66 3.83 4.19
N GLN A 112 -4.68 3.52 3.39
CA GLN A 112 -5.25 2.19 3.23
C GLN A 112 -5.24 1.75 1.76
N PRO A 113 -4.86 0.49 1.46
CA PRO A 113 -4.71 -0.02 0.11
C PRO A 113 -6.02 -0.14 -0.66
N LEU A 114 -7.16 -0.35 0.02
CA LEU A 114 -8.53 -0.41 -0.54
C LEU A 114 -9.55 -0.17 0.58
N GLY A 115 -10.72 0.38 0.22
CA GLY A 115 -11.81 0.74 1.15
C GLY A 115 -12.01 -0.23 2.32
N GLY A 116 -11.52 0.18 3.49
CA GLY A 116 -11.81 -0.46 4.78
C GLY A 116 -10.93 -1.64 5.19
N VAL A 117 -9.97 -2.12 4.38
CA VAL A 117 -9.09 -3.23 4.78
C VAL A 117 -7.69 -2.71 5.10
N ASN A 118 -7.38 -2.69 6.39
CA ASN A 118 -6.08 -2.34 6.96
C ASN A 118 -5.11 -3.55 6.85
N PRO A 119 -4.02 -3.47 6.06
CA PRO A 119 -3.10 -4.58 5.83
C PRO A 119 -2.08 -4.78 6.97
N GLY A 120 -2.29 -4.17 8.15
CA GLY A 120 -1.35 -4.30 9.27
C GLY A 120 -0.10 -3.44 9.16
N PHE A 121 0.03 -2.61 8.12
CA PHE A 121 0.96 -1.47 8.11
C PHE A 121 0.26 -0.26 8.74
N ASN A 122 0.02 -0.36 10.04
CA ASN A 122 -0.49 0.76 10.82
C ASN A 122 0.51 1.92 10.73
N GLU A 123 -0.01 3.15 10.80
CA GLU A 123 0.78 4.30 11.23
C GLU A 123 1.74 3.88 12.34
N ALA A 124 2.96 4.42 12.33
CA ALA A 124 3.72 4.49 13.58
C ALA A 124 2.74 5.02 14.63
N THR A 125 2.50 4.24 15.68
CA THR A 125 1.56 4.66 16.72
C THR A 125 2.02 6.02 17.24
N ALA A 126 1.12 6.82 17.83
CA ALA A 126 1.55 8.05 18.51
C ALA A 126 2.73 7.75 19.46
N GLU A 127 2.76 6.56 20.05
CA GLU A 127 3.84 6.05 20.89
C GLU A 127 5.12 5.70 20.11
N ASP A 128 5.06 5.09 18.93
CA ASP A 128 6.23 4.86 18.07
C ASP A 128 6.81 6.18 17.53
N LEU A 129 5.93 7.14 17.23
CA LEU A 129 6.31 8.50 16.84
C LEU A 129 6.97 9.21 18.02
N ILE A 130 6.35 9.15 19.20
CA ILE A 130 6.92 9.65 20.46
C ILE A 130 8.24 8.96 20.77
N ASN A 131 8.39 7.66 20.54
CA ASN A 131 9.62 6.91 20.82
C ASN A 131 10.73 7.25 19.83
N ALA A 132 10.42 7.46 18.54
CA ALA A 132 11.36 7.95 17.53
C ALA A 132 11.76 9.43 17.78
N ILE A 133 10.87 10.21 18.37
CA ILE A 133 11.10 11.59 18.84
C ILE A 133 11.92 11.60 20.16
N SER A 134 11.65 10.66 21.06
CA SER A 134 12.18 10.59 22.43
C SER A 134 13.51 9.84 22.53
N SER A 135 13.86 9.02 21.53
CA SER A 135 15.13 8.29 21.49
C SER A 135 16.31 9.25 21.29
N PRO A 136 17.23 9.35 22.27
CA PRO A 136 18.29 10.34 22.23
C PRO A 136 19.42 9.88 21.31
N THR A 137 19.53 10.50 20.14
CA THR A 137 20.86 10.74 19.56
C THR A 137 21.45 11.95 20.28
N THR A 138 22.73 11.88 20.64
CA THR A 138 23.46 12.84 21.46
C THR A 138 23.59 14.22 20.80
N ALA A 139 22.50 14.97 20.75
CA ALA A 139 22.46 16.37 20.41
C ALA A 139 21.42 17.09 21.29
N ARG A 140 21.82 18.26 21.77
CA ARG A 140 21.10 19.14 22.70
C ARG A 140 19.66 19.42 22.24
N ARG A 141 18.71 19.30 23.18
CA ARG A 141 17.25 19.48 23.04
C ARG A 141 16.81 20.92 22.77
N ASP A 142 17.31 21.53 21.69
CA ASP A 142 16.80 22.81 21.21
C ASP A 142 16.57 22.71 19.68
N ARG A 143 15.30 22.93 19.29
CA ARG A 143 14.83 23.47 17.99
C ARG A 143 14.59 22.48 16.84
N PHE A 144 13.34 22.00 16.76
CA PHE A 144 12.61 21.52 15.57
C PHE A 144 13.23 20.36 14.78
N ARG A 145 12.41 19.36 14.38
CA ARG A 145 12.78 18.46 13.28
C ARG A 145 12.17 18.99 12.00
N THR A 146 12.99 19.07 10.96
CA THR A 146 12.54 19.44 9.63
C THR A 146 11.84 18.25 8.98
N VAL A 147 10.61 18.48 8.51
CA VAL A 147 9.90 17.54 7.64
C VAL A 147 9.72 18.17 6.27
N HIS A 148 9.60 17.32 5.26
CA HIS A 148 9.39 17.71 3.88
C HIS A 148 7.95 17.36 3.51
N VAL A 149 7.10 18.36 3.34
CA VAL A 149 5.69 18.18 2.98
C VAL A 149 5.56 18.37 1.48
N VAL A 150 5.09 17.33 0.79
CA VAL A 150 4.73 17.47 -0.62
C VAL A 150 3.37 18.13 -0.69
N MET A 151 3.33 19.29 -1.31
CA MET A 151 2.13 20.10 -1.52
C MET A 151 1.65 19.95 -2.97
N THR A 152 0.33 19.99 -3.15
CA THR A 152 -0.32 19.95 -4.47
C THR A 152 -1.32 21.08 -4.58
N ARG A 153 -1.38 21.71 -5.77
CA ARG A 153 -2.46 22.65 -6.13
C ARG A 153 -3.43 21.98 -7.09
N MET A 154 -4.72 22.15 -6.83
CA MET A 154 -5.80 21.76 -7.74
C MET A 154 -6.68 22.94 -8.07
N ASP A 155 -7.04 23.04 -9.35
CA ASP A 155 -8.00 24.03 -9.81
C ASP A 155 -9.42 23.48 -9.61
N MET A 156 -10.06 23.91 -8.52
CA MET A 156 -11.44 23.58 -8.22
C MET A 156 -12.37 24.64 -8.81
N ARG A 157 -13.67 24.31 -8.92
CA ARG A 157 -14.69 25.23 -9.45
C ARG A 157 -14.77 26.55 -8.68
N ASP A 158 -14.48 26.53 -7.38
CA ASP A 158 -14.58 27.67 -6.48
C ASP A 158 -13.24 28.39 -6.23
N GLY A 159 -12.18 28.00 -6.96
CA GLY A 159 -10.84 28.57 -6.85
C GLY A 159 -9.74 27.51 -6.66
N PRO A 160 -8.47 27.93 -6.60
CA PRO A 160 -7.36 27.01 -6.36
C PRO A 160 -7.38 26.52 -4.92
N GLU A 161 -7.28 25.20 -4.75
CA GLU A 161 -7.12 24.55 -3.44
C GLU A 161 -5.68 24.04 -3.30
N PHE A 162 -5.08 24.26 -2.13
CA PHE A 162 -3.75 23.79 -1.78
C PHE A 162 -3.85 22.74 -0.69
N THR A 163 -3.24 21.57 -0.91
CA THR A 163 -3.33 20.44 0.03
C THR A 163 -1.97 19.79 0.22
N GLY A 164 -1.67 19.39 1.45
CA GLY A 164 -0.52 18.52 1.74
C GLY A 164 -0.84 17.08 1.31
N ALA A 165 -0.15 16.60 0.28
CA ALA A 165 -0.30 15.25 -0.26
C ALA A 165 0.44 14.20 0.59
N GLY A 166 1.52 14.57 1.27
CA GLY A 166 2.25 13.70 2.18
C GLY A 166 3.35 14.42 2.97
N VAL A 167 3.75 13.84 4.11
CA VAL A 167 4.82 14.34 4.98
C VAL A 167 5.94 13.31 5.04
N PHE A 168 7.18 13.74 4.79
CA PHE A 168 8.35 12.88 4.69
C PHE A 168 9.47 13.36 5.61
N LEU A 169 10.28 12.41 6.10
CA LEU A 169 11.41 12.71 6.99
C LEU A 169 12.71 12.99 6.24
N THR A 170 12.80 12.60 4.96
CA THR A 170 13.97 12.84 4.13
C THR A 170 13.60 13.66 2.89
N PRO A 171 14.54 14.48 2.36
CA PRO A 171 14.32 15.19 1.11
C PRO A 171 14.12 14.25 -0.08
N GLN A 172 14.85 13.12 -0.11
CA GLN A 172 14.80 12.18 -1.22
C GLN A 172 13.42 11.52 -1.35
N ASP A 173 12.83 11.08 -0.23
CA ASP A 173 11.49 10.50 -0.24
C ASP A 173 10.43 11.52 -0.68
N ALA A 174 10.60 12.79 -0.29
CA ALA A 174 9.72 13.87 -0.73
C ALA A 174 9.83 14.14 -2.23
N GLU A 175 11.03 14.12 -2.80
CA GLU A 175 11.25 14.28 -4.25
C GLU A 175 10.68 13.10 -5.03
N ASP A 176 10.95 11.86 -4.61
CA ASP A 176 10.40 10.66 -5.24
C ASP A 176 8.85 10.69 -5.24
N ALA A 177 8.23 11.18 -4.17
CA ALA A 177 6.78 11.35 -4.08
C ALA A 177 6.29 12.51 -4.97
N ARG A 178 7.00 13.65 -4.99
CA ARG A 178 6.67 14.80 -5.85
C ARG A 178 6.71 14.42 -7.33
N GLU A 179 7.72 13.68 -7.79
CA GLU A 179 7.83 13.24 -9.18
C GLU A 179 6.68 12.31 -9.60
N GLN A 180 6.19 11.46 -8.69
CA GLN A 180 5.04 10.59 -8.95
C GLN A 180 3.71 11.36 -9.04
N LEU A 181 3.58 12.44 -8.26
CA LEU A 181 2.36 13.24 -8.19
C LEU A 181 2.32 14.34 -9.24
N ALA A 182 3.45 14.96 -9.59
CA ALA A 182 3.55 16.11 -10.49
C ALA A 182 2.77 15.97 -11.81
N PRO A 183 2.72 14.79 -12.48
CA PRO A 183 1.92 14.63 -13.70
C PRO A 183 0.40 14.72 -13.52
N ARG A 184 -0.12 14.74 -12.27
CA ARG A 184 -1.55 14.65 -11.95
C ARG A 184 -2.15 15.92 -11.37
N PHE A 185 -1.32 16.91 -11.05
CA PHE A 185 -1.73 18.15 -10.38
C PHE A 185 -1.22 19.35 -11.16
N THR A 186 -1.93 20.49 -11.06
CA THR A 186 -1.54 21.71 -11.78
C THR A 186 -0.15 22.18 -11.31
N ASP A 187 0.07 22.20 -9.99
CA ASP A 187 1.38 22.42 -9.38
C ASP A 187 1.65 21.34 -8.31
N CYS A 188 2.91 20.95 -8.16
CA CYS A 188 3.37 20.06 -7.10
C CYS A 188 4.79 20.46 -6.64
N TRP A 189 4.95 20.82 -5.36
CA TRP A 189 6.21 21.31 -4.78
C TRP A 189 6.42 20.74 -3.38
N ILE A 190 7.62 20.95 -2.83
CA ILE A 190 7.98 20.52 -1.47
C ILE A 190 8.11 21.74 -0.58
N GLU A 191 7.40 21.75 0.54
CA GLU A 191 7.60 22.69 1.62
C GLU A 191 8.41 22.05 2.73
N THR A 192 9.38 22.79 3.23
CA THR A 192 10.23 22.35 4.33
C THR A 192 9.71 22.99 5.60
N LEU A 193 9.05 22.20 6.45
CA LEU A 193 8.39 22.70 7.65
C LEU A 193 9.16 22.30 8.92
N PRO A 194 9.40 23.23 9.85
CA PRO A 194 9.89 22.89 11.17
C PRO A 194 8.73 22.33 12.01
N VAL A 195 8.85 21.09 12.48
CA VAL A 195 7.90 20.48 13.41
C VAL A 195 8.52 20.52 14.81
N ALA A 196 7.77 21.07 15.76
CA ALA A 196 8.15 21.00 17.17
C ALA A 196 8.09 19.54 17.64
N LEU A 197 9.16 19.09 18.30
CA LEU A 197 9.18 17.81 19.02
C LEU A 197 8.50 17.97 20.38
#